data_AF-A0A964GZN8-F1
#
_entry.id   AF-A0A964GZN8-F1
#
_cell.length_a   1.000
_cell.length_b   1.000
_cell.length_c   1.000
_cell.angle_alpha   90.00
_cell.angle_beta   90.00
_cell.angle_gamma   90.00
#
_symmetry.space_group_name_H-M   'P 1'
#
loop_
_entity.id
_entity.type
_entity.pdbx_description
1 polymer ?
#
loop_
_entity_poly.entity_id
_entity_poly.type
_entity_poly.pdbx_seq_one_letter_code
_entity_poly.pdbx_strand_id
1 'polypeptide(L)'
;MIEEREDHRRRLVRTMLLYTPGAVIATTLFLVAGLSLLTGNVGAIFATVIVGLIAFAVDYEALSAARDLRSEPRVTEGHVLRKWSKGRVAFLGRVHYVLIGRSVFEVGPIAASELTAGDQVRIVHWPHTNGVISIHRTSTGGRPAGTID
;
A
#
# COMPACT_ATOMS: atom_id res chain seq x y z
N MET A 1 21.72 -6.55 -0.11
CA MET A 1 20.35 -6.47 0.46
C MET A 1 20.20 -5.08 1.05
N ILE A 2 19.15 -4.33 0.68
CA ILE A 2 19.01 -2.90 1.08
C ILE A 2 18.10 -2.75 2.28
N GLU A 3 16.97 -3.44 2.27
CA GLU A 3 15.99 -3.40 3.36
C GLU A 3 15.34 -4.77 3.47
N GLU A 4 15.27 -5.29 4.68
CA GLU A 4 14.49 -6.48 5.04
C GLU A 4 13.61 -6.10 6.23
N ARG A 5 12.32 -6.40 6.13
CA ARG A 5 11.33 -6.12 7.17
C ARG A 5 10.85 -7.42 7.78
N GLU A 6 11.52 -7.86 8.85
CA GLU A 6 11.16 -9.08 9.59
C GLU A 6 9.74 -8.99 10.20
N ASP A 7 9.28 -7.80 10.56
CA ASP A 7 7.94 -7.55 11.14
C ASP A 7 6.80 -7.43 10.10
N HIS A 8 7.01 -7.91 8.87
CA HIS A 8 6.05 -7.76 7.77
C HIS A 8 4.66 -8.34 8.09
N ARG A 9 4.59 -9.53 8.74
CA ARG A 9 3.32 -10.13 9.19
C ARG A 9 2.66 -9.35 10.32
N ARG A 10 3.46 -8.89 11.30
CA ARG A 10 2.96 -8.12 12.45
C ARG A 10 2.34 -6.80 12.01
N ARG A 11 2.91 -6.16 10.98
CA ARG A 11 2.34 -4.96 10.36
C ARG A 11 1.00 -5.26 9.67
N LEU A 12 0.90 -6.34 8.90
CA LEU A 12 -0.38 -6.77 8.30
C LEU A 12 -1.45 -7.01 9.36
N VAL A 13 -1.11 -7.69 10.46
CA VAL A 13 -2.05 -7.94 11.57
C VAL A 13 -2.48 -6.63 12.23
N ARG A 14 -1.56 -5.69 12.47
CA ARG A 14 -1.92 -4.36 13.02
C ARG A 14 -2.82 -3.58 12.07
N THR A 15 -2.52 -3.59 10.77
CA THR A 15 -3.38 -2.98 9.76
C THR A 15 -4.77 -3.62 9.80
N MET A 16 -4.86 -4.95 9.74
CA MET A 16 -6.14 -5.66 9.84
C MET A 16 -6.89 -5.28 11.13
N LEU A 17 -6.26 -5.36 12.30
CA LEU A 17 -6.88 -5.00 13.58
C LEU A 17 -7.35 -3.54 13.65
N LEU A 18 -6.67 -2.63 12.97
CA LEU A 18 -7.06 -1.21 12.93
C LEU A 18 -8.22 -0.97 11.97
N TYR A 19 -8.19 -1.57 10.79
CA TYR A 19 -9.17 -1.33 9.72
C TYR A 19 -10.43 -2.18 9.86
N THR A 20 -10.37 -3.38 10.44
CA THR A 20 -11.55 -4.25 10.66
C THR A 20 -12.67 -3.61 11.52
N PRO A 21 -12.40 -3.01 12.70
CA PRO A 21 -13.48 -2.34 13.44
C PRO A 21 -14.01 -1.12 12.69
N GLY A 22 -13.14 -0.38 12.00
CA GLY A 22 -13.54 0.73 11.13
C GLY A 22 -14.45 0.29 9.98
N ALA A 23 -14.14 -0.84 9.35
CA ALA A 23 -14.95 -1.48 8.32
C ALA A 23 -16.35 -1.80 8.86
N VAL A 24 -16.43 -2.54 9.97
CA VAL A 24 -17.71 -2.92 10.59
C VAL A 24 -18.57 -1.69 10.90
N ILE A 25 -17.97 -0.63 11.47
CA ILE A 25 -18.68 0.62 11.77
C ILE A 25 -19.17 1.29 10.48
N ALA A 26 -18.30 1.43 9.48
CA ALA A 26 -18.63 2.09 8.22
C ALA A 26 -19.72 1.33 7.44
N THR A 27 -19.63 0.01 7.34
CA THR A 27 -20.67 -0.83 6.73
C THR A 27 -21.98 -0.71 7.50
N THR A 28 -21.95 -0.69 8.83
CA THR A 28 -23.17 -0.52 9.65
C THR A 28 -23.83 0.84 9.39
N LEU A 29 -23.04 1.92 9.37
CA LEU A 29 -23.54 3.26 9.05
C LEU A 29 -24.10 3.33 7.62
N PHE A 30 -23.47 2.67 6.65
CA PHE A 30 -23.96 2.59 5.28
C PHE A 30 -25.32 1.88 5.22
N LEU A 31 -25.48 0.76 5.93
CA LEU A 31 -26.75 0.04 6.00
C LEU A 31 -27.85 0.89 6.64
N VAL A 32 -27.55 1.59 7.73
CA VAL A 32 -28.52 2.49 8.39
C VAL A 32 -28.92 3.65 7.46
N ALA A 33 -27.96 4.28 6.78
CA ALA A 33 -28.22 5.34 5.83
C ALA A 33 -29.05 4.86 4.63
N GLY A 34 -28.72 3.67 4.10
CA GLY A 34 -29.48 3.01 3.04
C GLY A 34 -30.91 2.68 3.44
N LEU A 35 -31.13 2.15 4.65
CA LEU A 35 -32.47 1.89 5.18
C LEU A 35 -33.28 3.19 5.34
N SER A 36 -32.66 4.25 5.88
CA SER A 36 -33.30 5.57 6.01
C SER A 36 -33.75 6.12 4.65
N LEU A 37 -32.91 5.96 3.62
CA LEU A 37 -33.26 6.32 2.25
C LEU A 37 -34.46 5.52 1.72
N LEU A 38 -34.46 4.20 1.94
CA LEU A 38 -35.58 3.32 1.54
C LEU A 38 -36.89 3.66 2.26
N THR A 39 -36.82 4.16 3.49
CA THR A 39 -38.00 4.65 4.24
C THR A 39 -38.52 6.03 3.79
N GLY A 40 -37.95 6.59 2.72
CA GLY A 40 -38.44 7.83 2.09
C GLY A 40 -37.70 9.10 2.50
N ASN A 41 -36.62 9.01 3.28
CA ASN A 41 -35.80 10.17 3.60
C ASN A 41 -34.86 10.52 2.43
N VAL A 42 -35.33 11.38 1.53
CA VAL A 42 -34.56 11.84 0.36
C VAL A 42 -33.26 12.57 0.75
N GLY A 43 -33.21 13.20 1.93
CA GLY A 43 -32.00 13.84 2.45
C GLY A 43 -30.87 12.84 2.75
N ALA A 44 -31.19 11.56 2.94
CA ALA A 44 -30.21 10.52 3.24
C ALA A 44 -29.35 10.13 2.02
N ILE A 45 -29.71 10.52 0.79
CA ILE A 45 -28.94 10.17 -0.43
C ILE A 45 -27.47 10.57 -0.31
N PHE A 46 -27.20 11.83 0.08
CA PHE A 46 -25.84 12.32 0.21
C PHE A 46 -25.05 11.56 1.27
N ALA A 47 -25.67 11.31 2.43
CA ALA A 47 -25.05 10.53 3.50
C ALA A 47 -24.73 9.10 3.04
N THR A 48 -25.67 8.43 2.38
CA THR A 48 -25.50 7.07 1.86
C THR A 48 -24.38 6.98 0.84
N VAL A 49 -24.28 7.95 -0.08
CA VAL A 49 -23.19 7.97 -1.08
C VAL A 49 -21.83 8.18 -0.42
N ILE A 50 -21.70 9.18 0.46
CA ILE A 50 -20.43 9.50 1.12
C ILE A 50 -19.99 8.33 2.02
N VAL A 51 -20.89 7.84 2.88
CA VAL A 51 -20.61 6.73 3.78
C VAL A 51 -20.36 5.45 2.98
N GLY A 52 -21.05 5.23 1.87
CA GLY A 52 -20.81 4.08 0.98
C GLY A 52 -19.42 4.10 0.35
N LEU A 53 -18.93 5.25 -0.10
CA LEU A 53 -17.56 5.39 -0.60
C LEU A 53 -16.52 5.13 0.49
N ILE A 54 -16.75 5.63 1.71
CA ILE A 54 -15.87 5.40 2.86
C ILE A 54 -15.87 3.93 3.25
N ALA A 55 -17.07 3.32 3.40
CA ALA A 55 -17.22 1.91 3.73
C ALA A 55 -16.51 1.04 2.71
N PHE A 56 -16.74 1.28 1.41
CA PHE A 56 -16.07 0.55 0.34
C PHE A 56 -14.54 0.65 0.43
N ALA A 57 -13.99 1.85 0.67
CA ALA A 57 -12.54 2.04 0.78
C ALA A 57 -11.95 1.29 1.99
N VAL A 58 -12.61 1.37 3.16
CA VAL A 58 -12.15 0.72 4.39
C VAL A 58 -12.31 -0.80 4.31
N ASP A 59 -13.41 -1.28 3.74
CA ASP A 59 -13.69 -2.71 3.52
C ASP A 59 -12.67 -3.31 2.53
N TYR A 60 -12.36 -2.58 1.46
CA TYR A 60 -11.32 -2.99 0.50
C TYR A 60 -9.96 -3.15 1.18
N GLU A 61 -9.56 -2.21 2.03
CA GLU A 61 -8.28 -2.25 2.75
C GLU A 61 -8.24 -3.39 3.79
N ALA A 62 -9.33 -3.62 4.51
CA ALA A 62 -9.44 -4.74 5.44
C ALA A 62 -9.36 -6.09 4.71
N LEU A 63 -10.05 -6.21 3.56
CA LEU A 63 -10.07 -7.43 2.76
C LEU A 63 -8.74 -7.69 2.06
N SER A 64 -8.06 -6.67 1.57
CA SER A 64 -6.73 -6.81 0.95
C SER A 64 -5.70 -7.30 1.97
N ALA A 65 -5.69 -6.74 3.18
CA ALA A 65 -4.84 -7.19 4.28
C ALA A 65 -5.16 -8.64 4.70
N ALA A 66 -6.45 -9.00 4.80
CA ALA A 66 -6.87 -10.36 5.12
C ALA A 66 -6.48 -11.38 4.04
N ARG A 67 -6.59 -11.02 2.76
CA ARG A 67 -6.14 -11.87 1.63
C ARG A 67 -4.64 -12.05 1.63
N ASP A 68 -3.88 -11.03 1.97
CA ASP A 68 -2.42 -11.13 2.05
C ASP A 68 -1.95 -12.05 3.18
N LEU A 69 -2.66 -12.14 4.30
CA LEU A 69 -2.33 -13.11 5.36
C LEU A 69 -2.41 -14.57 4.90
N ARG A 70 -3.25 -14.86 3.90
CA ARG A 70 -3.43 -16.20 3.31
C ARG A 70 -2.65 -16.40 2.01
N SER A 71 -2.07 -15.34 1.45
CA SER A 71 -1.34 -15.41 0.18
C SER A 71 0.14 -15.66 0.42
N GLU A 72 0.85 -16.08 -0.62
CA GLU A 72 2.31 -16.13 -0.61
C GLU A 72 2.90 -14.82 -1.16
N PRO A 73 4.04 -14.35 -0.64
CA PRO A 73 4.74 -13.20 -1.18
C PRO A 73 5.09 -13.37 -2.67
N ARG A 74 4.99 -12.29 -3.44
CA ARG A 74 5.39 -12.24 -4.85
C ARG A 74 6.70 -11.49 -5.02
N VAL A 75 7.45 -11.89 -6.03
CA VAL A 75 8.68 -11.22 -6.44
C VAL A 75 8.40 -10.39 -7.68
N THR A 76 8.72 -9.10 -7.61
CA THR A 76 8.67 -8.18 -8.75
C THR A 76 10.07 -7.64 -9.02
N GLU A 77 10.53 -7.80 -10.26
CA GLU A 77 11.79 -7.23 -10.73
C GLU A 77 11.51 -6.08 -11.68
N GLY A 78 12.26 -4.99 -11.55
CA GLY A 78 12.12 -3.85 -12.45
C GLY A 78 13.08 -2.72 -12.14
N HIS A 79 13.01 -1.70 -12.98
CA HIS A 79 13.78 -0.48 -12.79
C HIS A 79 13.01 0.51 -11.91
N VAL A 80 13.74 1.19 -11.04
CA VAL A 80 13.23 2.33 -10.29
C VAL A 80 12.97 3.46 -11.27
N LEU A 81 11.70 3.80 -11.50
CA LEU A 81 11.32 4.87 -12.40
C LEU A 81 11.26 6.21 -11.69
N ARG A 82 10.71 6.22 -10.46
CA ARG A 82 10.49 7.45 -9.70
C ARG A 82 10.49 7.15 -8.21
N LYS A 83 10.97 8.11 -7.41
CA LYS A 83 10.80 8.13 -5.95
C LYS A 83 10.15 9.44 -5.50
N TRP A 84 9.33 9.37 -4.47
CA TRP A 84 8.76 10.55 -3.81
C TRP A 84 8.55 10.27 -2.32
N SER A 85 8.36 11.34 -1.56
CA SER A 85 7.99 11.23 -0.15
C SER A 85 6.71 12.01 0.11
N LYS A 86 5.88 11.48 1.01
CA LYS A 86 4.64 12.11 1.46
C LYS A 86 4.67 12.19 2.98
N GLY A 87 4.33 13.35 3.54
CA GLY A 87 4.13 13.47 4.99
C GLY A 87 2.94 12.64 5.45
N ARG A 88 3.04 11.96 6.60
CA ARG A 88 1.87 11.40 7.27
C ARG A 88 1.07 12.51 7.95
N VAL A 89 -0.24 12.30 8.02
CA VAL A 89 -1.16 13.18 8.77
C VAL A 89 -0.80 13.09 10.26
N ALA A 90 -0.87 14.21 10.97
CA ALA A 90 -0.63 14.33 12.42
C ALA A 90 0.80 13.98 12.90
N PHE A 91 1.83 14.59 12.32
CA PHE A 91 3.24 14.58 12.82
C PHE A 91 3.95 13.21 12.88
N LEU A 92 3.32 12.11 12.42
CA LEU A 92 3.82 10.73 12.47
C LEU A 92 4.89 10.39 11.40
N GLY A 93 5.74 11.36 11.04
CA GLY A 93 6.88 11.18 10.14
C GLY A 93 6.57 11.26 8.63
N ARG A 94 7.52 10.81 7.81
CA ARG A 94 7.45 10.79 6.34
C ARG A 94 7.35 9.35 5.84
N VAL A 95 6.59 9.17 4.77
CA VAL A 95 6.48 7.90 4.05
C VAL A 95 7.17 8.07 2.71
N HIS A 96 7.97 7.08 2.33
CA HIS A 96 8.70 7.08 1.08
C HIS A 96 8.08 6.07 0.12
N TYR A 97 7.88 6.49 -1.12
CA TYR A 97 7.31 5.66 -2.17
C TYR A 97 8.27 5.58 -3.34
N VAL A 98 8.30 4.40 -3.96
CA VAL A 98 9.10 4.13 -5.15
C VAL A 98 8.22 3.45 -6.18
N LEU A 99 8.28 3.92 -7.42
CA LEU A 99 7.64 3.33 -8.59
C LEU A 99 8.64 2.41 -9.27
N ILE A 100 8.31 1.12 -9.36
CA ILE A 100 9.11 0.10 -10.03
C ILE A 100 8.24 -0.60 -11.07
N GLY A 101 8.64 -0.49 -12.34
CA GLY A 101 7.79 -0.91 -13.45
C GLY A 101 6.44 -0.17 -13.44
N ARG A 102 5.34 -0.89 -13.17
CA ARG A 102 3.98 -0.32 -13.09
C ARG A 102 3.41 -0.29 -11.67
N SER A 103 4.19 -0.66 -10.66
CA SER A 103 3.75 -0.84 -9.29
C SER A 103 4.42 0.16 -8.35
N VAL A 104 3.63 0.67 -7.39
CA VAL A 104 4.09 1.61 -6.37
C VAL A 104 4.29 0.87 -5.07
N PHE A 105 5.45 1.08 -4.45
CA PHE A 105 5.85 0.42 -3.21
C PHE A 105 6.17 1.44 -2.14
N GLU A 106 5.66 1.23 -0.93
CA GLU A 106 6.09 1.97 0.26
C GLU A 106 7.41 1.36 0.78
N VAL A 107 8.47 2.16 0.86
CA VAL A 107 9.80 1.73 1.31
C VAL A 107 10.24 2.49 2.55
N GLY A 108 11.25 1.96 3.24
CA GLY A 108 11.85 2.62 4.40
C GLY A 108 12.69 3.83 4.00
N PRO A 109 13.04 4.70 4.95
CA PRO A 109 13.89 5.86 4.68
C PRO A 109 15.26 5.45 4.14
N ILE A 110 15.82 4.32 4.61
CA ILE A 110 17.12 3.78 4.16
C ILE A 110 17.03 3.34 2.70
N ALA A 111 16.03 2.55 2.31
CA ALA A 111 15.86 2.17 0.91
C ALA A 111 15.58 3.38 0.02
N ALA A 112 14.84 4.39 0.52
CA ALA A 112 14.58 5.60 -0.23
C ALA A 112 15.82 6.46 -0.48
N SER A 113 16.77 6.49 0.46
CA SER A 113 18.05 7.20 0.29
C SER A 113 18.99 6.44 -0.64
N GLU A 114 19.05 5.11 -0.50
CA GLU A 114 19.92 4.25 -1.30
C GLU A 114 19.46 4.15 -2.76
N LEU A 115 18.17 3.90 -3.01
CA LEU A 115 17.67 3.66 -4.35
C LEU A 115 17.70 4.91 -5.23
N THR A 116 18.25 4.76 -6.43
CA THR A 116 18.30 5.82 -7.44
C THR A 116 17.43 5.46 -8.64
N ALA A 117 16.87 6.46 -9.32
CA ALA A 117 16.13 6.23 -10.56
C ALA A 117 17.06 5.59 -11.61
N GLY A 118 16.63 4.50 -12.24
CA GLY A 118 17.43 3.68 -13.14
C GLY A 118 18.04 2.44 -12.48
N ASP A 119 18.07 2.33 -11.15
CA ASP A 119 18.53 1.11 -10.48
C ASP A 119 17.60 -0.06 -10.81
N GLN A 120 18.18 -1.24 -11.07
CA GLN A 120 17.42 -2.47 -11.21
C GLN A 120 17.31 -3.18 -9.87
N VAL A 121 16.08 -3.43 -9.44
CA VAL A 121 15.77 -3.98 -8.12
C VAL A 121 14.85 -5.19 -8.22
N ARG A 122 15.05 -6.12 -7.30
CA ARG A 122 14.16 -7.23 -7.00
C ARG A 122 13.47 -6.94 -5.66
N ILE A 123 12.14 -6.83 -5.68
CA ILE A 123 11.32 -6.60 -4.49
C ILE A 123 10.47 -7.83 -4.20
N VAL A 124 10.51 -8.30 -2.96
CA VAL A 124 9.56 -9.27 -2.43
C VAL A 124 8.46 -8.48 -1.72
N HIS A 125 7.20 -8.66 -2.12
CA HIS A 125 6.06 -7.93 -1.58
C HIS A 125 4.80 -8.77 -1.49
N TRP A 126 3.84 -8.29 -0.69
CA TRP A 126 2.51 -8.87 -0.63
C TRP A 126 1.67 -8.52 -1.87
N PRO A 127 0.87 -9.45 -2.41
CA PRO A 127 0.20 -9.27 -3.70
C PRO A 127 -0.91 -8.22 -3.71
N HIS A 128 -1.65 -8.01 -2.62
CA HIS A 128 -2.82 -7.13 -2.62
C HIS A 128 -2.54 -5.77 -1.97
N THR A 129 -1.80 -5.74 -0.87
CA THR A 129 -1.40 -4.49 -0.17
C THR A 129 -0.14 -3.86 -0.75
N ASN A 130 0.60 -4.58 -1.61
CA ASN A 130 1.94 -4.19 -2.07
C ASN A 130 2.91 -3.88 -0.92
N GLY A 131 2.66 -4.44 0.26
CA GLY A 131 3.54 -4.30 1.42
C GLY A 131 4.89 -4.94 1.14
N VAL A 132 5.96 -4.14 1.16
CA VAL A 132 7.33 -4.61 0.92
C VAL A 132 7.82 -5.46 2.08
N ILE A 133 8.38 -6.62 1.75
CA ILE A 133 9.04 -7.55 2.68
C ILE A 133 10.56 -7.36 2.59
N SER A 134 11.12 -7.45 1.39
CA SER A 134 12.55 -7.22 1.17
C SER A 134 12.84 -6.54 -0.16
N ILE A 135 13.95 -5.80 -0.20
CA ILE A 135 14.46 -5.11 -1.39
C ILE A 135 15.92 -5.50 -1.61
N HIS A 136 16.20 -6.00 -2.81
CA HIS A 136 17.53 -6.31 -3.28
C HIS A 136 17.83 -5.46 -4.52
N ARG A 137 18.91 -4.67 -4.50
CA ARG A 137 19.45 -4.06 -5.73
C ARG A 137 20.25 -5.12 -6.46
N THR A 138 19.88 -5.35 -7.72
CA THR A 138 20.52 -6.33 -8.60
C THR A 138 21.55 -5.65 -9.49
N SER A 139 21.31 -4.41 -9.91
CA SER A 139 22.26 -3.60 -10.67
C SER A 139 22.09 -2.12 -10.32
N THR A 140 23.19 -1.40 -10.22
CA THR A 140 23.19 0.06 -10.10
C THR A 140 23.00 0.65 -11.49
N GLY A 141 22.09 1.61 -11.65
CA GLY A 141 21.83 2.31 -12.91
C GLY A 141 23.02 3.21 -13.32
N GLY A 142 24.14 2.60 -13.70
CA GLY A 142 25.35 3.29 -14.16
C GLY A 142 25.86 2.61 -15.42
N ARG A 143 25.80 3.36 -16.53
CA ARG A 143 26.52 3.25 -17.82
C ARG A 143 27.03 1.84 -18.22
N PRO A 144 26.68 1.29 -19.40
CA PRO A 144 27.29 0.04 -19.87
C PRO A 144 28.80 0.17 -19.81
N ALA A 145 29.45 -0.81 -19.18
CA ALA A 145 30.90 -0.93 -19.16
C ALA A 145 31.42 -0.79 -20.59
N GLY A 146 32.37 0.13 -20.76
CA GLY A 146 32.85 0.53 -22.08
C GLY A 146 33.26 -0.66 -22.92
N THR A 147 32.76 -0.68 -24.16
CA THR A 147 33.45 -1.33 -25.26
C THR A 147 34.80 -0.64 -25.39
N ILE A 148 35.87 -1.36 -25.02
CA ILE A 148 37.22 -1.06 -25.48
C ILE A 148 37.26 -1.64 -26.90
N ASP A 149 37.32 -0.76 -27.90
CA ASP A 149 37.88 -1.03 -29.23
C ASP A 149 38.64 0.23 -29.68
#